data_AF-A0A8C3UNY3-F1
#
_entry.id   AF-A0A8C3UNY3-F1
#
_cell.length_a   1.000
_cell.length_b   1.000
_cell.length_c   1.000
_cell.angle_alpha   90.00
_cell.angle_beta   90.00
_cell.angle_gamma   90.00
#
_symmetry.space_group_name_H-M   'P 1'
#
loop_
_entity.id
_entity.type
_entity.pdbx_description
1 polymer ?
#
loop_
_entity_poly.entity_id
_entity_poly.type
_entity_poly.pdbx_seq_one_letter_code
_entity_poly.pdbx_strand_id
1 'polypeptide(L)'
;RAVPPPDVPTDNCDLHFKVARDRYSGHPLTIEGFAYLWSGARATHGATRGRVCFEIKVTEALPVQHLPPSEPDPHVVRVGWSLDCCSTQLGEEPFSYGYGGTGRKSTEGKFQSYGETFGESDVIACLADFEAGDSVELSFLKNGRWQGPAFRVPRSALRGRALFPHVLLKNCAVEFNFGQRAPLGTPGTLPPGYCFIQQLPPAHRERGTRGPRSKAECEILMMVGLPAAGKTTWAVKHAAANPDKKYNILGTNAIMDKMRVMGLKRQRNYAGRWDVLIQQATQCLNRLIQIAARKRRNYILDQTNVYGSAQRRKLRPFAGFRRRAVVICPTDAELRARTRKRTDEEGKDVPEHAVLEMKGKKMGIFGV
;
A
#
# COMPACT_ATOMS: atom_id res chain seq x y z
N ARG A 1 2.33 0.39 31.64
CA ARG A 1 3.19 -0.26 30.62
C ARG A 1 3.77 0.83 29.74
N ALA A 2 5.09 0.86 29.53
CA ALA A 2 5.74 1.87 28.68
C ALA A 2 5.16 1.85 27.24
N VAL A 3 4.92 3.02 26.66
CA VAL A 3 4.52 3.15 25.25
C VAL A 3 5.75 2.83 24.39
N PRO A 4 5.69 1.80 23.51
CA PRO A 4 6.83 1.43 22.69
C PRO A 4 7.26 2.59 21.78
N PRO A 5 8.55 2.66 21.38
CA PRO A 5 9.01 3.67 20.44
C PRO A 5 8.30 3.52 19.08
N PRO A 6 8.22 4.60 18.27
CA PRO A 6 7.80 4.51 16.89
C PRO A 6 8.74 3.59 16.10
N ASP A 7 8.16 2.72 15.27
CA ASP A 7 8.88 1.75 14.44
C ASP A 7 8.05 1.43 13.18
N VAL A 8 8.62 0.66 12.25
CA VAL A 8 7.89 0.12 11.10
C VAL A 8 7.28 -1.23 11.47
N PRO A 9 5.94 -1.36 11.51
CA PRO A 9 5.34 -2.62 11.91
C PRO A 9 5.20 -3.59 10.74
N THR A 10 5.11 -4.88 11.09
CA THR A 10 4.83 -5.94 10.12
C THR A 10 3.36 -6.08 9.76
N ASP A 11 2.44 -5.28 10.33
CA ASP A 11 0.99 -5.31 10.06
C ASP A 11 0.47 -4.08 9.30
N ASN A 12 1.20 -2.96 9.29
CA ASN A 12 0.85 -1.71 8.59
C ASN A 12 1.78 -1.41 7.39
N CYS A 13 2.05 -2.44 6.59
CA CYS A 13 2.88 -2.34 5.38
C CYS A 13 2.37 -3.29 4.30
N ASP A 14 2.74 -3.07 3.05
CA ASP A 14 2.46 -4.01 1.97
C ASP A 14 3.01 -5.41 2.28
N LEU A 15 2.33 -6.45 1.80
CA LEU A 15 2.73 -7.83 2.09
C LEU A 15 4.13 -8.16 1.57
N HIS A 16 4.49 -7.57 0.43
CA HIS A 16 5.80 -7.63 -0.22
C HIS A 16 6.78 -6.56 0.25
N PHE A 17 6.47 -5.82 1.32
CA PHE A 17 7.44 -5.01 2.06
C PHE A 17 8.15 -5.88 3.09
N LYS A 18 9.46 -6.04 2.95
CA LYS A 18 10.32 -6.70 3.93
C LYS A 18 10.77 -5.67 4.96
N VAL A 19 10.45 -5.94 6.22
CA VAL A 19 10.90 -5.15 7.36
C VAL A 19 12.06 -5.89 8.02
N ALA A 20 13.15 -5.18 8.30
CA ALA A 20 14.30 -5.72 9.03
C ALA A 20 13.91 -6.11 10.47
N ARG A 21 14.73 -6.95 11.11
CA ARG A 21 14.44 -7.45 12.47
C ARG A 21 14.37 -6.34 13.52
N ASP A 22 15.18 -5.29 13.33
CA ASP A 22 15.19 -4.10 14.18
C ASP A 22 13.99 -3.18 13.98
N ARG A 23 13.21 -3.37 12.91
CA ARG A 23 12.05 -2.56 12.50
C ARG A 23 12.38 -1.10 12.14
N TYR A 24 13.64 -0.82 11.82
CA TYR A 24 14.11 0.50 11.38
C TYR A 24 14.71 0.50 9.99
N SER A 25 14.62 -0.60 9.25
CA SER A 25 14.98 -0.67 7.83
C SER A 25 14.00 -1.53 7.06
N GLY A 26 13.90 -1.32 5.75
CA GLY A 26 13.04 -2.13 4.91
C GLY A 26 13.15 -1.86 3.43
N HIS A 27 12.61 -2.80 2.65
CA HIS A 27 12.71 -2.78 1.20
C HIS A 27 11.61 -3.67 0.56
N PRO A 28 11.24 -3.44 -0.71
CA PRO A 28 10.31 -4.30 -1.42
C PRO A 28 10.96 -5.64 -1.81
N LEU A 29 10.13 -6.64 -2.08
CA LEU A 29 10.53 -7.76 -2.94
C LEU A 29 10.81 -7.23 -4.35
N THR A 30 11.86 -7.71 -5.00
CA THR A 30 12.25 -7.33 -6.36
C THR A 30 12.26 -8.52 -7.33
N ILE A 31 11.96 -9.72 -6.85
CA ILE A 31 11.95 -10.92 -7.70
C ILE A 31 10.80 -10.86 -8.70
N GLU A 32 11.08 -11.21 -9.96
CA GLU A 32 10.08 -11.34 -11.03
C GLU A 32 9.17 -10.10 -11.11
N GLY A 33 7.86 -10.30 -11.08
CA GLY A 33 6.83 -9.28 -11.18
C GLY A 33 6.83 -8.28 -10.03
N PHE A 34 7.42 -8.60 -8.88
CA PHE A 34 7.44 -7.68 -7.73
C PHE A 34 8.27 -6.42 -8.02
N ALA A 35 9.23 -6.48 -8.94
CA ALA A 35 10.01 -5.32 -9.35
C ALA A 35 9.17 -4.22 -10.05
N TYR A 36 7.97 -4.55 -10.52
CA TYR A 36 7.02 -3.56 -11.07
C TYR A 36 6.12 -2.94 -10.00
N LEU A 37 6.07 -3.51 -8.78
CA LEU A 37 5.14 -3.08 -7.74
C LEU A 37 5.75 -2.01 -6.85
N TRP A 38 4.94 -1.00 -6.56
CA TRP A 38 5.18 -0.14 -5.41
C TRP A 38 4.87 -0.88 -4.10
N SER A 39 5.63 -0.59 -3.05
CA SER A 39 5.50 -1.21 -1.73
C SER A 39 5.62 -0.16 -0.64
N GLY A 40 4.53 0.06 0.11
CA GLY A 40 4.47 1.09 1.15
C GLY A 40 4.46 0.53 2.57
N ALA A 41 4.90 1.36 3.51
CA ALA A 41 4.86 1.07 4.94
C ALA A 41 4.62 2.36 5.75
N ARG A 42 3.79 2.26 6.79
CA ARG A 42 3.48 3.38 7.68
C ARG A 42 3.93 3.04 9.11
N ALA A 43 4.55 3.98 9.79
CA ALA A 43 5.04 3.79 11.15
C ALA A 43 3.89 3.50 12.14
N THR A 44 4.23 2.92 13.29
CA THR A 44 3.26 2.56 14.33
C THR A 44 2.63 3.74 15.03
N HIS A 45 3.32 4.89 15.08
CA HIS A 45 2.88 6.07 15.80
C HIS A 45 2.89 7.31 14.91
N GLY A 46 1.93 8.18 15.15
CA GLY A 46 1.78 9.47 14.51
C GLY A 46 1.74 10.59 15.55
N ALA A 47 1.72 11.83 15.07
CA ALA A 47 1.65 13.03 15.89
C ALA A 47 0.45 13.90 15.50
N THR A 48 -0.04 14.68 16.46
CA THR A 48 -1.13 15.66 16.27
C THR A 48 -0.73 17.09 16.65
N ARG A 49 0.49 17.28 17.17
CA ARG A 49 0.94 18.52 17.83
C ARG A 49 2.47 18.63 17.84
N GLY A 50 2.94 19.85 18.09
CA GLY A 50 4.35 20.21 18.15
C GLY A 50 5.00 20.37 16.77
N ARG A 51 6.30 20.62 16.74
CA ARG A 51 7.13 20.57 15.54
C ARG A 51 7.90 19.27 15.53
N VAL A 52 7.54 18.39 14.61
CA VAL A 52 7.96 16.98 14.68
C VAL A 52 8.60 16.54 13.38
N CYS A 53 9.57 15.64 13.47
CA CYS A 53 10.23 15.09 12.30
C CYS A 53 10.56 13.60 12.42
N PHE A 54 10.88 13.02 11.27
CA PHE A 54 11.61 11.76 11.16
C PHE A 54 12.52 11.85 9.92
N GLU A 55 13.52 11.00 9.84
CA GLU A 55 14.37 10.90 8.66
C GLU A 55 14.25 9.52 8.02
N ILE A 56 14.54 9.49 6.73
CA ILE A 56 14.92 8.27 6.02
C ILE A 56 16.27 8.47 5.33
N LYS A 57 17.02 7.39 5.20
CA LYS A 57 18.17 7.29 4.30
C LYS A 57 17.85 6.28 3.21
N VAL A 58 18.06 6.64 1.95
CA VAL A 58 18.03 5.66 0.86
C VAL A 58 19.35 4.91 0.88
N THR A 59 19.33 3.63 1.21
CA THR A 59 20.56 2.86 1.44
C THR A 59 21.07 2.20 0.17
N GLU A 60 20.16 1.77 -0.72
CA GLU A 60 20.53 0.97 -1.90
C GLU A 60 19.44 1.04 -2.98
N ALA A 61 19.85 1.15 -4.24
CA ALA A 61 19.06 0.82 -5.43
C ALA A 61 19.18 -0.69 -5.73
N LEU A 62 18.13 -1.47 -5.40
CA LEU A 62 18.18 -2.92 -5.48
C LEU A 62 18.28 -3.42 -6.93
N PRO A 63 19.01 -4.52 -7.18
CA PRO A 63 19.19 -5.06 -8.53
C PRO A 63 17.86 -5.51 -9.15
N VAL A 64 17.60 -5.02 -10.36
CA VAL A 64 16.40 -5.33 -11.17
C VAL A 64 16.74 -5.42 -12.67
N GLN A 65 17.90 -6.00 -13.01
CA GLN A 65 18.38 -6.10 -14.40
C GLN A 65 17.47 -6.95 -15.30
N HIS A 66 16.57 -7.74 -14.71
CA HIS A 66 15.56 -8.52 -15.44
C HIS A 66 14.39 -7.66 -15.96
N LEU A 67 14.27 -6.40 -15.52
CA LEU A 67 13.31 -5.46 -16.07
C LEU A 67 13.76 -5.00 -17.47
N PRO A 68 12.83 -4.74 -18.39
CA PRO A 68 13.19 -4.21 -19.70
C PRO A 68 13.80 -2.80 -19.56
N PRO A 69 14.78 -2.42 -20.41
CA PRO A 69 15.40 -1.08 -20.38
C PRO A 69 14.41 0.08 -20.53
N SER A 70 13.22 -0.19 -21.08
CA SER A 70 12.15 0.80 -21.24
C SER A 70 11.31 1.02 -19.98
N GLU A 71 11.58 0.32 -18.88
CA GLU A 71 10.86 0.54 -17.62
C GLU A 71 11.25 1.90 -17.03
N PRO A 72 10.30 2.84 -16.90
CA PRO A 72 10.60 4.18 -16.41
C PRO A 72 10.81 4.14 -14.89
N ASP A 73 11.81 4.91 -14.45
CA ASP A 73 12.17 5.11 -13.05
C ASP A 73 12.09 3.79 -12.25
N PRO A 74 13.00 2.83 -12.51
CA PRO A 74 12.96 1.53 -11.85
C PRO A 74 13.21 1.65 -10.34
N HIS A 75 13.87 2.72 -9.89
CA HIS A 75 14.25 2.97 -8.51
C HIS A 75 13.66 4.30 -8.05
N VAL A 76 12.64 4.25 -7.19
CA VAL A 76 12.00 5.47 -6.68
C VAL A 76 11.61 5.30 -5.22
N VAL A 77 11.90 6.33 -4.43
CA VAL A 77 11.44 6.47 -3.06
C VAL A 77 10.46 7.63 -3.00
N ARG A 78 9.35 7.46 -2.28
CA ARG A 78 8.45 8.53 -1.87
C ARG A 78 8.26 8.48 -0.37
N VAL A 79 8.39 9.61 0.30
CA VAL A 79 8.35 9.70 1.76
C VAL A 79 7.51 10.88 2.20
N GLY A 80 6.87 10.77 3.37
CA GLY A 80 6.13 11.87 3.97
C GLY A 80 5.15 11.38 5.01
N TRP A 81 3.93 11.91 4.96
CA TRP A 81 2.95 11.78 6.03
C TRP A 81 1.60 11.34 5.50
N SER A 82 0.87 10.55 6.29
CA SER A 82 -0.53 10.22 5.97
C SER A 82 -1.34 9.87 7.21
N LEU A 83 -2.67 9.89 7.10
CA LEU A 83 -3.53 9.36 8.14
C LEU A 83 -3.48 7.83 8.22
N ASP A 84 -3.84 7.29 9.38
CA ASP A 84 -3.87 5.84 9.60
C ASP A 84 -4.88 5.10 8.70
N CYS A 85 -5.94 5.77 8.26
CA CYS A 85 -6.95 5.21 7.36
C CYS A 85 -6.51 5.15 5.90
N CYS A 86 -5.42 5.84 5.52
CA CYS A 86 -4.99 5.87 4.13
C CYS A 86 -4.45 4.50 3.68
N SER A 87 -4.52 4.21 2.39
CA SER A 87 -3.84 3.05 1.80
C SER A 87 -2.31 3.19 1.88
N THR A 88 -1.59 2.15 1.48
CA THR A 88 -0.11 2.18 1.40
C THR A 88 0.42 2.95 0.19
N GLN A 89 -0.43 3.42 -0.72
CA GLN A 89 -0.02 4.19 -1.90
C GLN A 89 0.10 5.68 -1.55
N LEU A 90 1.17 6.03 -0.80
CA LEU A 90 1.45 7.40 -0.36
C LEU A 90 1.29 8.44 -1.48
N GLY A 91 0.48 9.47 -1.26
CA GLY A 91 0.26 10.57 -2.20
C GLY A 91 -0.84 10.34 -3.23
N GLU A 92 -1.46 9.16 -3.29
CA GLU A 92 -2.48 8.82 -4.29
C GLU A 92 -3.93 9.03 -3.81
N GLU A 93 -4.12 9.56 -2.60
CA GLU A 93 -5.43 9.79 -1.99
C GLU A 93 -5.42 11.02 -1.06
N PRO A 94 -6.60 11.54 -0.66
CA PRO A 94 -6.69 12.64 0.30
C PRO A 94 -6.00 12.31 1.63
N PHE A 95 -5.44 13.34 2.26
CA PHE A 95 -4.70 13.24 3.53
C PHE A 95 -3.46 12.33 3.47
N SER A 96 -2.92 12.12 2.27
CA SER A 96 -1.66 11.44 2.03
C SER A 96 -0.72 12.38 1.26
N TYR A 97 0.44 12.66 1.84
CA TYR A 97 1.35 13.72 1.41
C TYR A 97 2.75 13.17 1.25
N GLY A 98 3.23 13.03 0.01
CA GLY A 98 4.52 12.42 -0.28
C GLY A 98 5.43 13.31 -1.12
N TYR A 99 6.72 13.31 -0.81
CA TYR A 99 7.80 13.84 -1.63
C TYR A 99 8.58 12.67 -2.23
N GLY A 100 8.70 12.65 -3.56
CA GLY A 100 9.32 11.57 -4.33
C GLY A 100 10.69 11.94 -4.89
N GLY A 101 11.56 10.93 -5.04
CA GLY A 101 12.93 11.04 -5.55
C GLY A 101 13.06 11.67 -6.93
N THR A 102 11.96 11.74 -7.69
CA THR A 102 11.89 12.42 -8.99
C THR A 102 11.67 13.94 -8.88
N GLY A 103 11.83 14.54 -7.70
CA GLY A 103 11.68 15.99 -7.48
C GLY A 103 10.22 16.43 -7.55
N ARG A 104 9.30 15.63 -6.99
CA ARG A 104 7.86 15.90 -7.03
C ARG A 104 7.19 15.68 -5.68
N LYS A 105 6.28 16.58 -5.34
CA LYS A 105 5.32 16.39 -4.26
C LYS A 105 4.02 15.79 -4.79
N SER A 106 3.35 14.98 -3.99
CA SER A 106 2.17 14.22 -4.37
C SER A 106 1.11 14.16 -3.27
N THR A 107 -0.13 14.41 -3.65
CA THR A 107 -1.33 14.24 -2.83
C THR A 107 -2.56 14.11 -3.72
N GLU A 108 -3.56 13.31 -3.33
CA GLU A 108 -4.79 13.09 -4.11
C GLU A 108 -4.53 12.63 -5.56
N GLY A 109 -3.43 11.90 -5.79
CA GLY A 109 -3.02 11.44 -7.12
C GLY A 109 -2.49 12.55 -8.03
N LYS A 110 -2.31 13.78 -7.53
CA LYS A 110 -1.70 14.90 -8.26
C LYS A 110 -0.22 14.96 -7.96
N PHE A 111 0.62 15.05 -9.00
CA PHE A 111 2.07 15.10 -8.90
C PHE A 111 2.59 16.44 -9.44
N GLN A 112 3.26 17.23 -8.60
CA GLN A 112 3.74 18.57 -8.93
C GLN A 112 5.23 18.69 -8.64
N SER A 113 5.97 19.45 -9.45
CA SER A 113 7.39 19.74 -9.21
C SER A 113 7.60 20.36 -7.83
N TYR A 114 8.58 19.85 -7.08
CA TYR A 114 8.91 20.32 -5.74
C TYR A 114 10.29 19.80 -5.31
N GLY A 115 11.09 20.69 -4.72
CA GLY A 115 12.42 20.36 -4.23
C GLY A 115 13.35 19.81 -5.30
N GLU A 116 14.43 19.18 -4.86
CA GLU A 116 15.42 18.52 -5.71
C GLU A 116 15.06 17.04 -5.96
N THR A 117 15.72 16.40 -6.92
CA THR A 117 15.73 14.93 -7.00
C THR A 117 16.55 14.34 -5.86
N PHE A 118 16.25 13.11 -5.46
CA PHE A 118 17.04 12.37 -4.47
C PHE A 118 17.04 10.87 -4.76
N GLY A 119 18.09 10.18 -4.33
CA GLY A 119 18.31 8.77 -4.60
C GLY A 119 19.18 8.11 -3.54
N GLU A 120 19.89 7.06 -3.94
CA GLU A 120 20.81 6.34 -3.07
C GLU A 120 21.78 7.28 -2.34
N SER A 121 22.05 6.97 -1.07
CA SER A 121 22.85 7.76 -0.12
C SER A 121 22.24 9.05 0.41
N ASP A 122 21.19 9.60 -0.23
CA ASP A 122 20.52 10.81 0.29
C ASP A 122 19.73 10.53 1.58
N VAL A 123 19.72 11.53 2.46
CA VAL A 123 18.92 11.57 3.67
C VAL A 123 17.81 12.61 3.53
N ILE A 124 16.57 12.19 3.74
CA ILE A 124 15.39 13.05 3.70
C ILE A 124 14.80 13.16 5.10
N ALA A 125 14.83 14.37 5.68
CA ALA A 125 14.07 14.67 6.88
C ALA A 125 12.67 15.17 6.48
N CYS A 126 11.64 14.56 7.05
CA CYS A 126 10.24 14.92 6.84
C CYS A 126 9.76 15.72 8.05
N LEU A 127 9.38 16.98 7.84
CA LEU A 127 8.98 17.92 8.87
C LEU A 127 7.45 18.09 8.88
N ALA A 128 6.87 18.16 10.07
CA ALA A 128 5.47 18.54 10.28
C ALA A 128 5.38 19.59 11.40
N ASP A 129 4.92 20.78 11.05
CA ASP A 129 4.68 21.89 11.96
C ASP A 129 3.19 21.98 12.30
N PHE A 130 2.79 21.52 13.48
CA PHE A 130 1.42 21.64 13.97
C PHE A 130 1.15 22.98 14.69
N GLU A 131 2.15 23.86 14.77
CA GLU A 131 2.12 25.18 15.41
C GLU A 131 2.05 26.32 14.38
N ALA A 132 1.95 26.00 13.08
CA ALA A 132 1.83 26.95 11.97
C ALA A 132 0.42 27.58 11.86
N GLY A 133 -0.04 28.21 12.95
CA GLY A 133 -1.36 28.84 13.06
C GLY A 133 -2.51 27.84 12.92
N ASP A 134 -3.44 28.14 12.01
CA ASP A 134 -4.63 27.32 11.74
C ASP A 134 -4.37 26.15 10.78
N SER A 135 -3.12 26.00 10.32
CA SER A 135 -2.70 24.93 9.42
C SER A 135 -1.57 24.09 10.02
N VAL A 136 -1.44 22.89 9.49
CA VAL A 136 -0.24 22.07 9.63
C VAL A 136 0.60 22.27 8.38
N GLU A 137 1.84 22.73 8.54
CA GLU A 137 2.78 22.84 7.42
C GLU A 137 3.65 21.58 7.33
N LEU A 138 3.74 21.00 6.14
CA LEU A 138 4.62 19.88 5.85
C LEU A 138 5.73 20.35 4.92
N SER A 139 6.98 20.09 5.28
CA SER A 139 8.16 20.44 4.50
C SER A 139 9.25 19.36 4.63
N PHE A 140 10.33 19.51 3.85
CA PHE A 140 11.37 18.49 3.76
C PHE A 140 12.77 19.12 3.78
N LEU A 141 13.73 18.39 4.34
CA LEU A 141 15.17 18.66 4.21
C LEU A 141 15.80 17.53 3.38
N LYS A 142 16.62 17.87 2.39
CA LYS A 142 17.51 16.92 1.71
C LYS A 142 18.94 17.17 2.17
N ASN A 143 19.55 16.19 2.83
CA ASN A 143 20.91 16.31 3.38
C ASN A 143 21.09 17.59 4.23
N GLY A 144 20.07 17.94 5.02
CA GLY A 144 20.03 19.14 5.85
C GLY A 144 19.64 20.45 5.11
N ARG A 145 19.44 20.43 3.79
CA ARG A 145 19.02 21.61 3.02
C ARG A 145 17.50 21.68 2.87
N TRP A 146 16.91 22.81 3.28
CA TRP A 146 15.47 23.05 3.20
C TRP A 146 14.97 23.18 1.76
N GLN A 147 13.91 22.43 1.45
CA GLN A 147 13.32 22.33 0.11
C GLN A 147 12.10 23.25 -0.06
N GLY A 148 11.83 24.12 0.93
CA GLY A 148 10.64 24.98 0.96
C GLY A 148 9.38 24.29 1.51
N PRO A 149 8.28 25.02 1.72
CA PRO A 149 7.01 24.44 2.17
C PRO A 149 6.39 23.56 1.07
N ALA A 150 6.02 22.32 1.41
CA ALA A 150 5.44 21.38 0.46
C ALA A 150 3.90 21.41 0.48
N PHE A 151 3.31 21.33 1.68
CA PHE A 151 1.86 21.27 1.87
C PHE A 151 1.44 22.13 3.06
N ARG A 152 0.24 22.70 2.97
CA ARG A 152 -0.45 23.34 4.09
C ARG A 152 -1.82 22.69 4.24
N VAL A 153 -2.08 22.12 5.40
CA VAL A 153 -3.31 21.35 5.68
C VAL A 153 -4.08 22.07 6.78
N PRO A 154 -5.33 22.51 6.54
CA PRO A 154 -6.13 23.11 7.59
C PRO A 154 -6.31 22.15 8.76
N ARG A 155 -6.09 22.62 10.00
CA ARG A 155 -6.23 21.78 11.20
C ARG A 155 -7.65 21.25 11.36
N SER A 156 -8.64 22.03 10.95
CA SER A 156 -10.05 21.65 10.89
C SER A 156 -10.30 20.43 9.97
N ALA A 157 -9.55 20.30 8.88
CA ALA A 157 -9.67 19.17 7.95
C ALA A 157 -9.11 17.86 8.55
N LEU A 158 -8.08 17.96 9.40
CA LEU A 158 -7.52 16.79 10.11
C LEU A 158 -8.46 16.30 11.21
N ARG A 159 -9.31 17.14 11.79
CA ARG A 159 -10.26 16.78 12.87
C ARG A 159 -9.56 16.07 14.03
N GLY A 160 -8.37 16.55 14.41
CA GLY A 160 -7.55 15.96 15.47
C GLY A 160 -6.88 14.62 15.13
N ARG A 161 -7.04 14.09 13.90
CA ARG A 161 -6.40 12.84 13.48
C ARG A 161 -4.89 13.03 13.29
N ALA A 162 -4.12 12.04 13.74
CA ALA A 162 -2.67 12.07 13.67
C ALA A 162 -2.13 11.82 12.27
N LEU A 163 -1.02 12.48 11.95
CA LEU A 163 -0.20 12.19 10.77
C LEU A 163 0.92 11.21 11.14
N PHE A 164 1.05 10.16 10.34
CA PHE A 164 2.01 9.08 10.54
C PHE A 164 3.11 9.14 9.49
N PRO A 165 4.39 8.93 9.88
CA PRO A 165 5.47 8.69 8.94
C PRO A 165 5.10 7.57 7.97
N HIS A 166 5.29 7.82 6.67
CA HIS A 166 4.91 6.91 5.60
C HIS A 166 5.98 6.92 4.52
N VAL A 167 6.35 5.73 4.04
CA VAL A 167 7.19 5.54 2.86
C VAL A 167 6.48 4.69 1.80
N LEU A 168 6.80 4.93 0.54
CA LEU A 168 6.41 4.13 -0.60
C LEU A 168 7.64 3.93 -1.50
N LEU A 169 8.00 2.67 -1.72
CA LEU A 169 9.25 2.29 -2.39
C LEU A 169 8.97 1.54 -3.68
N LYS A 170 9.81 1.79 -4.68
CA LYS A 170 9.98 0.96 -5.87
C LYS A 170 11.46 0.61 -5.98
N ASN A 171 11.77 -0.66 -5.76
CA ASN A 171 13.13 -1.25 -5.85
C ASN A 171 14.24 -0.54 -5.06
N CYS A 172 13.93 0.24 -4.03
CA CYS A 172 14.95 0.84 -3.15
C CYS A 172 14.88 0.24 -1.75
N ALA A 173 16.02 0.15 -1.07
CA ALA A 173 16.10 -0.08 0.36
C ALA A 173 16.23 1.25 1.11
N VAL A 174 15.60 1.32 2.28
CA VAL A 174 15.66 2.50 3.14
C VAL A 174 15.88 2.13 4.60
N GLU A 175 16.47 3.06 5.32
CA GLU A 175 16.61 3.07 6.76
C GLU A 175 15.84 4.25 7.34
N PHE A 176 15.21 4.06 8.50
CA PHE A 176 14.41 5.05 9.21
C PHE A 176 15.14 5.53 10.47
N ASN A 177 15.01 6.82 10.74
CA ASN A 177 15.35 7.43 12.02
C ASN A 177 14.15 8.19 12.57
N PHE A 178 13.50 7.61 13.56
CA PHE A 178 12.41 8.22 14.31
C PHE A 178 12.90 8.96 15.55
N GLY A 179 14.22 9.03 15.78
CA GLY A 179 14.87 9.55 16.99
C GLY A 179 15.47 8.47 17.89
N GLN A 180 15.54 7.21 17.43
CA GLN A 180 16.18 6.11 18.17
C GLN A 180 17.72 6.17 18.15
N ARG A 181 18.28 7.06 17.33
CA ARG A 181 19.72 7.26 17.13
C ARG A 181 20.01 8.74 16.80
N ALA A 182 21.29 9.08 16.69
CA ALA A 182 21.70 10.40 16.20
C ALA A 182 21.14 10.70 14.80
N PRO A 183 20.93 11.98 14.43
CA PRO A 183 20.50 12.37 13.10
C PRO A 183 21.37 11.72 12.01
N LEU A 184 20.72 11.21 10.96
CA LEU A 184 21.39 10.61 9.80
C LEU A 184 21.91 11.70 8.85
N GLY A 185 21.22 12.84 8.80
CA GLY A 185 21.64 14.00 8.02
C GLY A 185 22.73 14.80 8.72
N THR A 186 23.10 15.93 8.11
CA THR A 186 24.08 16.86 8.68
C THR A 186 23.63 17.33 10.07
N PRO A 187 24.42 17.12 11.14
CA PRO A 187 24.06 17.54 12.49
C PRO A 187 23.78 19.05 12.57
N GLY A 188 22.82 19.44 13.42
CA GLY A 188 22.47 20.85 13.63
C GLY A 188 21.64 21.51 12.51
N THR A 189 21.21 20.75 11.50
CA THR A 189 20.42 21.30 10.37
C THR A 189 18.90 21.22 10.57
N LEU A 190 18.42 20.59 11.64
CA LEU A 190 17.00 20.63 11.99
C LEU A 190 16.61 22.06 12.39
N PRO A 191 15.52 22.63 11.84
CA PRO A 191 15.08 23.95 12.21
C PRO A 191 14.75 24.06 13.72
N PRO A 192 14.88 25.25 14.32
CA PRO A 192 14.59 25.45 15.74
C PRO A 192 13.19 24.97 16.15
N GLY A 193 13.14 24.26 17.28
CA GLY A 193 11.90 23.73 17.87
C GLY A 193 11.46 22.37 17.34
N TYR A 194 12.05 21.85 16.26
CA TYR A 194 11.74 20.51 15.78
C TYR A 194 12.39 19.43 16.65
N CYS A 195 11.62 18.39 16.93
CA CYS A 195 12.10 17.18 17.60
C CYS A 195 11.73 15.93 16.81
N PHE A 196 12.49 14.86 17.01
CA PHE A 196 12.14 13.58 16.41
C PHE A 196 10.86 13.02 17.04
N ILE A 197 10.02 12.34 16.24
CA ILE A 197 8.73 11.81 16.71
C ILE A 197 8.86 10.90 17.94
N GLN A 198 9.96 10.16 18.11
CA GLN A 198 10.21 9.34 19.30
C GLN A 198 10.47 10.15 20.57
N GLN A 199 10.97 11.38 20.44
CA GLN A 199 11.26 12.29 21.56
C GLN A 199 10.00 12.97 22.09
N LEU A 200 8.87 12.88 21.36
CA LEU A 200 7.58 13.31 21.89
C LEU A 200 7.23 12.52 23.16
N PRO A 201 6.63 13.19 24.16
CA PRO A 201 6.06 12.52 25.31
C PRO A 201 5.16 11.36 24.87
N PRO A 202 5.20 10.20 25.57
CA PRO A 202 4.36 9.05 25.24
C PRO A 202 2.87 9.37 25.03
N ALA A 203 2.33 10.31 25.82
CA ALA A 203 0.93 10.76 25.73
C ALA A 203 0.60 11.57 24.46
N HIS A 204 1.62 12.06 23.74
CA HIS A 204 1.47 12.82 22.50
C HIS A 204 1.75 11.98 21.24
N ARG A 205 2.04 10.69 21.41
CA ARG A 205 2.26 9.74 20.32
C ARG A 205 1.00 8.90 20.11
N GLU A 206 0.30 9.14 19.02
CA GLU A 206 -0.93 8.43 18.68
C GLU A 206 -0.61 7.10 18.02
N ARG A 207 -1.15 6.01 18.55
CA ARG A 207 -0.92 4.67 18.01
C ARG A 207 -1.88 4.38 16.85
N GLY A 208 -1.35 3.93 15.72
CA GLY A 208 -2.17 3.49 14.59
C GLY A 208 -2.94 2.20 14.88
N THR A 209 -3.94 1.90 14.05
CA THR A 209 -4.78 0.70 14.15
C THR A 209 -3.91 -0.55 14.14
N ARG A 210 -4.14 -1.44 15.11
CA ARG A 210 -3.41 -2.70 15.27
C ARG A 210 -4.11 -3.83 14.53
N GLY A 211 -3.33 -4.72 13.93
CA GLY A 211 -3.86 -5.96 13.38
C GLY A 211 -4.38 -6.93 14.45
N PRO A 212 -5.03 -8.03 14.01
CA PRO A 212 -5.43 -9.14 14.87
C PRO A 212 -4.26 -9.68 15.73
N ARG A 213 -4.53 -10.04 16.99
CA ARG A 213 -3.47 -10.51 17.91
C ARG A 213 -3.08 -11.95 17.64
N SER A 214 -4.01 -12.76 17.16
CA SER A 214 -3.87 -14.19 16.90
C SER A 214 -4.40 -14.57 15.52
N LYS A 215 -4.04 -15.76 15.03
CA LYS A 215 -4.63 -16.27 13.76
C LYS A 215 -6.15 -16.48 13.88
N ALA A 216 -6.64 -16.87 15.06
CA ALA A 216 -8.07 -17.11 15.31
C ALA A 216 -8.94 -15.83 15.23
N GLU A 217 -8.32 -14.66 15.41
CA GLU A 217 -8.95 -13.35 15.20
C GLU A 217 -8.84 -12.85 13.74
N CYS A 218 -7.95 -13.44 12.94
CA CYS A 218 -7.82 -13.09 11.53
C CYS A 218 -8.96 -13.71 10.73
N GLU A 219 -9.42 -12.99 9.70
CA GLU A 219 -10.39 -13.53 8.75
C GLU A 219 -9.90 -13.46 7.31
N ILE A 220 -10.33 -14.44 6.52
CA ILE A 220 -10.17 -14.44 5.08
C ILE A 220 -11.54 -14.64 4.42
N LEU A 221 -11.91 -13.65 3.61
CA LEU A 221 -13.13 -13.67 2.81
C LEU A 221 -12.77 -14.08 1.38
N MET A 222 -13.27 -15.22 0.92
CA MET A 222 -13.09 -15.68 -0.44
C MET A 222 -14.27 -15.27 -1.30
N MET A 223 -14.04 -14.41 -2.30
CA MET A 223 -15.07 -14.06 -3.27
C MET A 223 -15.33 -15.24 -4.19
N VAL A 224 -16.60 -15.60 -4.42
CA VAL A 224 -17.03 -16.65 -5.35
C VAL A 224 -18.09 -16.07 -6.27
N GLY A 225 -17.93 -16.24 -7.56
CA GLY A 225 -18.91 -15.78 -8.55
C GLY A 225 -18.29 -15.55 -9.92
N LEU A 226 -19.11 -15.55 -10.96
CA LEU A 226 -18.67 -15.44 -12.34
C LEU A 226 -17.97 -14.09 -12.63
N PRO A 227 -17.14 -13.99 -13.69
CA PRO A 227 -16.67 -12.71 -14.21
C PRO A 227 -17.84 -11.71 -14.35
N ALA A 228 -17.59 -10.41 -14.13
CA ALA A 228 -18.61 -9.35 -14.13
C ALA A 228 -19.73 -9.45 -13.07
N ALA A 229 -19.72 -10.45 -12.17
CA ALA A 229 -20.76 -10.60 -11.14
C ALA A 229 -20.80 -9.48 -10.07
N GLY A 230 -19.73 -8.68 -9.93
CA GLY A 230 -19.65 -7.59 -8.93
C GLY A 230 -18.75 -7.88 -7.71
N LYS A 231 -17.89 -8.90 -7.80
CA LYS A 231 -16.97 -9.32 -6.70
C LYS A 231 -16.06 -8.21 -6.19
N THR A 232 -15.30 -7.57 -7.10
CA THR A 232 -14.39 -6.49 -6.75
C THR A 232 -15.13 -5.31 -6.11
N THR A 233 -16.30 -4.95 -6.65
CA THR A 233 -17.16 -3.90 -6.09
C THR A 233 -17.59 -4.22 -4.66
N TRP A 234 -18.03 -5.45 -4.40
CA TRP A 234 -18.38 -5.88 -3.06
C TRP A 234 -17.17 -5.86 -2.12
N ALA A 235 -16.02 -6.38 -2.55
CA ALA A 235 -14.80 -6.43 -1.76
C ALA A 235 -14.34 -5.03 -1.31
N VAL A 236 -14.33 -4.07 -2.24
CA VAL A 236 -13.98 -2.67 -1.96
C VAL A 236 -14.98 -2.02 -1.01
N LYS A 237 -16.29 -2.20 -1.25
CA LYS A 237 -17.34 -1.65 -0.37
C LYS A 237 -17.27 -2.25 1.04
N HIS A 238 -17.04 -3.55 1.14
CA HIS A 238 -16.91 -4.23 2.43
C HIS A 238 -15.69 -3.76 3.20
N ALA A 239 -14.55 -3.58 2.53
CA ALA A 239 -13.35 -3.03 3.15
C ALA A 239 -13.56 -1.58 3.64
N ALA A 240 -14.19 -0.73 2.82
CA ALA A 240 -14.49 0.65 3.18
C ALA A 240 -15.48 0.77 4.35
N ALA A 241 -16.45 -0.14 4.45
CA ALA A 241 -17.41 -0.18 5.55
C ALA A 241 -16.82 -0.72 6.86
N ASN A 242 -15.62 -1.31 6.82
CA ASN A 242 -14.95 -1.91 7.97
C ASN A 242 -13.49 -1.43 8.06
N PRO A 243 -13.25 -0.12 8.23
CA PRO A 243 -11.91 0.47 8.18
C PRO A 243 -10.96 -0.13 9.23
N ASP A 244 -11.47 -0.44 10.42
CA ASP A 244 -10.70 -1.02 11.53
C ASP A 244 -10.13 -2.41 11.20
N LYS A 245 -10.77 -3.13 10.26
CA LYS A 245 -10.31 -4.46 9.84
C LYS A 245 -9.08 -4.40 8.95
N LYS A 246 -8.79 -3.27 8.32
CA LYS A 246 -7.67 -3.07 7.37
C LYS A 246 -7.52 -4.25 6.40
N TYR A 247 -8.61 -4.59 5.70
CA TYR A 247 -8.61 -5.72 4.78
C TYR A 247 -7.56 -5.55 3.66
N ASN A 248 -6.75 -6.58 3.48
CA ASN A 248 -5.80 -6.68 2.39
C ASN A 248 -6.50 -7.41 1.23
N ILE A 249 -6.91 -6.66 0.20
CA ILE A 249 -7.56 -7.23 -0.99
C ILE A 249 -6.49 -7.87 -1.89
N LEU A 250 -6.60 -9.18 -2.09
CA LEU A 250 -5.71 -10.01 -2.90
C LEU A 250 -6.42 -10.37 -4.19
N GLY A 251 -6.03 -9.73 -5.28
CA GLY A 251 -6.56 -10.00 -6.61
C GLY A 251 -5.58 -9.52 -7.68
N THR A 252 -5.69 -10.06 -8.89
CA THR A 252 -4.82 -9.66 -10.00
C THR A 252 -5.03 -8.19 -10.35
N ASN A 253 -6.28 -7.69 -10.35
CA ASN A 253 -6.57 -6.27 -10.57
C ASN A 253 -5.92 -5.37 -9.50
N ALA A 254 -5.98 -5.78 -8.22
CA ALA A 254 -5.37 -5.02 -7.12
C ALA A 254 -3.83 -4.94 -7.25
N ILE A 255 -3.20 -5.99 -7.79
CA ILE A 255 -1.77 -5.98 -8.09
C ILE A 255 -1.46 -5.09 -9.29
N MET A 256 -2.24 -5.18 -10.36
CA MET A 256 -2.10 -4.31 -11.54
C MET A 256 -2.26 -2.83 -11.15
N ASP A 257 -3.15 -2.52 -10.22
CA ASP A 257 -3.32 -1.17 -9.68
C ASP A 257 -2.10 -0.68 -8.89
N LYS A 258 -1.21 -1.57 -8.41
CA LYS A 258 0.06 -1.22 -7.74
C LYS A 258 1.27 -1.23 -8.69
N MET A 259 1.10 -1.62 -9.94
CA MET A 259 2.13 -1.56 -10.99
C MET A 259 2.12 -0.20 -11.73
N ARG A 260 1.45 0.81 -11.18
CA ARG A 260 1.26 2.13 -11.81
C ARG A 260 2.57 2.87 -12.05
N VAL A 261 2.56 3.69 -13.09
CA VAL A 261 3.63 4.65 -13.40
C VAL A 261 3.03 6.04 -13.21
N MET A 262 3.61 6.85 -12.32
CA MET A 262 3.12 8.21 -12.02
C MET A 262 1.63 8.27 -11.64
N GLY A 263 1.14 7.29 -10.86
CA GLY A 263 -0.27 7.19 -10.45
C GLY A 263 -1.25 6.78 -11.56
N LEU A 264 -0.76 6.66 -12.81
CA LEU A 264 -1.55 6.23 -13.96
C LEU A 264 -1.47 4.71 -14.12
N LYS A 265 -2.61 4.11 -14.47
CA LYS A 265 -2.66 2.69 -14.85
C LYS A 265 -1.85 2.49 -16.13
N ARG A 266 -1.06 1.43 -16.19
CA ARG A 266 -0.46 0.99 -17.46
C ARG A 266 -1.60 0.73 -18.45
N GLN A 267 -1.59 1.39 -19.60
CA GLN A 267 -2.67 1.29 -20.59
C GLN A 267 -2.44 0.11 -21.56
N ARG A 268 -3.52 -0.36 -22.18
CA ARG A 268 -3.55 -1.49 -23.12
C ARG A 268 -2.79 -1.27 -24.43
N ASN A 269 -2.42 -0.03 -24.76
CA ASN A 269 -1.64 0.29 -25.98
C ASN A 269 -0.22 -0.30 -25.96
N TYR A 270 0.17 -0.95 -24.86
CA TYR A 270 1.30 -1.85 -24.73
C TYR A 270 0.99 -3.24 -25.32
N ALA A 271 0.71 -3.30 -26.63
CA ALA A 271 0.43 -4.56 -27.33
C ALA A 271 1.55 -5.59 -27.05
N GLY A 272 1.17 -6.79 -26.63
CA GLY A 272 2.06 -7.90 -26.23
C GLY A 272 2.62 -7.84 -24.80
N ARG A 273 2.86 -6.65 -24.23
CA ARG A 273 3.38 -6.51 -22.86
C ARG A 273 2.30 -6.57 -21.78
N TRP A 274 1.06 -6.26 -22.12
CA TRP A 274 -0.05 -6.35 -21.18
C TRP A 274 -0.28 -7.78 -20.67
N ASP A 275 -0.19 -8.77 -21.56
CA ASP A 275 -0.33 -10.19 -21.20
C ASP A 275 0.81 -10.67 -20.30
N VAL A 276 2.03 -10.20 -20.58
CA VAL A 276 3.20 -10.43 -19.72
C VAL A 276 2.94 -9.84 -18.32
N LEU A 277 2.43 -8.62 -18.22
CA LEU A 277 2.09 -8.00 -16.93
C LEU A 277 0.99 -8.77 -16.18
N ILE A 278 -0.02 -9.29 -16.87
CA ILE A 278 -1.06 -10.13 -16.26
C ILE A 278 -0.45 -11.43 -15.72
N GLN A 279 0.44 -12.06 -16.47
CA GLN A 279 1.14 -13.26 -16.04
C GLN A 279 1.99 -12.98 -14.80
N GLN A 280 2.76 -11.89 -14.80
CA GLN A 280 3.55 -11.41 -13.67
C GLN A 280 2.66 -11.10 -12.45
N ALA A 281 1.53 -10.43 -12.65
CA ALA A 281 0.57 -10.14 -11.58
C ALA A 281 -0.03 -11.42 -10.98
N THR A 282 -0.29 -12.44 -11.81
CA THR A 282 -0.78 -13.75 -11.36
C THR A 282 0.26 -14.50 -10.54
N GLN A 283 1.53 -14.47 -10.94
CA GLN A 283 2.64 -15.04 -10.17
C GLN A 283 2.82 -14.32 -8.83
N CYS A 284 2.80 -12.99 -8.84
CA CYS A 284 2.83 -12.17 -7.63
C CYS A 284 1.68 -12.53 -6.70
N LEU A 285 0.46 -12.67 -7.20
CA LEU A 285 -0.71 -13.03 -6.41
C LEU A 285 -0.52 -14.38 -5.69
N ASN A 286 -0.03 -15.40 -6.41
CA ASN A 286 0.20 -16.71 -5.82
C ASN A 286 1.22 -16.65 -4.68
N ARG A 287 2.30 -15.88 -4.85
CA ARG A 287 3.29 -15.63 -3.79
C ARG A 287 2.70 -14.84 -2.62
N LEU A 288 1.91 -13.80 -2.90
CA LEU A 288 1.24 -12.98 -1.89
C LEU A 288 0.26 -13.79 -1.05
N ILE A 289 -0.47 -14.73 -1.63
CA ILE A 289 -1.35 -15.66 -0.90
C ILE A 289 -0.55 -16.49 0.11
N GLN A 290 0.63 -16.99 -0.25
CA GLN A 290 1.50 -17.75 0.66
C GLN A 290 2.06 -16.87 1.79
N ILE A 291 2.43 -15.62 1.49
CA ILE A 291 2.90 -14.65 2.50
C ILE A 291 1.76 -14.27 3.45
N ALA A 292 0.57 -14.00 2.91
CA ALA A 292 -0.62 -13.63 3.66
C ALA A 292 -0.98 -14.67 4.72
N ALA A 293 -0.94 -15.96 4.37
CA ALA A 293 -1.24 -17.05 5.29
C ALA A 293 -0.32 -17.12 6.53
N ARG A 294 0.85 -16.47 6.48
CA ARG A 294 1.83 -16.41 7.58
C ARG A 294 1.72 -15.13 8.40
N LYS A 295 1.02 -14.10 7.92
CA LYS A 295 0.89 -12.79 8.59
C LYS A 295 -0.48 -12.69 9.27
N ARG A 296 -0.53 -12.09 10.47
CA ARG A 296 -1.77 -11.93 11.25
C ARG A 296 -2.52 -10.68 10.78
N ARG A 297 -3.31 -10.80 9.71
CA ARG A 297 -4.11 -9.71 9.14
C ARG A 297 -5.40 -10.25 8.54
N ASN A 298 -6.30 -9.34 8.16
CA ASN A 298 -7.54 -9.69 7.48
C ASN A 298 -7.36 -9.59 5.97
N TYR A 299 -7.95 -10.53 5.23
CA TYR A 299 -7.76 -10.68 3.79
C TYR A 299 -9.08 -10.83 3.05
N ILE A 300 -9.15 -10.30 1.83
CA ILE A 300 -10.22 -10.60 0.88
C ILE A 300 -9.58 -11.15 -0.39
N LEU A 301 -9.90 -12.39 -0.77
CA LEU A 301 -9.41 -12.99 -2.00
C LEU A 301 -10.39 -12.70 -3.14
N ASP A 302 -10.09 -11.65 -3.90
CA ASP A 302 -10.89 -11.17 -5.02
C ASP A 302 -10.51 -11.87 -6.33
N GLN A 303 -11.06 -13.07 -6.51
CA GLN A 303 -11.01 -13.84 -7.74
C GLN A 303 -12.35 -14.56 -7.98
N THR A 304 -12.51 -15.21 -9.12
CA THR A 304 -13.74 -15.92 -9.51
C THR A 304 -14.08 -17.11 -8.60
N ASN A 305 -13.07 -17.92 -8.25
CA ASN A 305 -13.15 -19.05 -7.31
C ASN A 305 -14.38 -19.98 -7.45
N VAL A 306 -14.94 -20.15 -8.65
CA VAL A 306 -16.13 -20.98 -8.90
C VAL A 306 -15.87 -22.49 -8.75
N TYR A 307 -14.61 -22.92 -8.85
CA TYR A 307 -14.23 -24.33 -8.71
C TYR A 307 -13.86 -24.67 -7.26
N GLY A 308 -14.56 -25.63 -6.65
CA GLY A 308 -14.31 -26.05 -5.26
C GLY A 308 -12.88 -26.57 -5.00
N SER A 309 -12.23 -27.19 -5.99
CA SER A 309 -10.81 -27.59 -5.91
C SER A 309 -9.88 -26.37 -5.76
N ALA A 310 -10.14 -25.30 -6.50
CA ALA A 310 -9.39 -24.05 -6.41
C ALA A 310 -9.63 -23.36 -5.06
N GLN A 311 -10.87 -23.38 -4.55
CA GLN A 311 -11.20 -22.83 -3.23
C GLN A 311 -10.39 -23.55 -2.13
N ARG A 312 -10.42 -24.89 -2.11
CA ARG A 312 -9.65 -25.72 -1.17
C ARG A 312 -8.15 -25.40 -1.20
N ARG A 313 -7.57 -25.40 -2.39
CA ARG A 313 -6.13 -25.14 -2.58
C ARG A 313 -5.73 -23.77 -2.04
N LYS A 314 -6.53 -22.72 -2.27
CA LYS A 314 -6.22 -21.35 -1.86
C LYS A 314 -6.49 -21.09 -0.38
N LEU A 315 -7.50 -21.74 0.23
CA LEU A 315 -7.81 -21.56 1.66
C LEU A 315 -6.99 -22.46 2.59
N ARG A 316 -6.47 -23.59 2.09
CA ARG A 316 -5.67 -24.54 2.90
C ARG A 316 -4.55 -23.85 3.71
N PRO A 317 -3.74 -22.94 3.14
CA PRO A 317 -2.67 -22.24 3.89
C PRO A 317 -3.17 -21.39 5.07
N PHE A 318 -4.41 -20.90 5.03
CA PHE A 318 -5.00 -20.04 6.07
C PHE A 318 -5.53 -20.85 7.26
N ALA A 319 -4.82 -21.91 7.66
CA ALA A 319 -5.19 -22.70 8.83
C ALA A 319 -5.14 -21.84 10.10
N GLY A 320 -6.19 -21.95 10.92
CA GLY A 320 -6.39 -21.13 12.11
C GLY A 320 -7.07 -19.77 11.86
N PHE A 321 -7.34 -19.38 10.61
CA PHE A 321 -8.11 -18.17 10.30
C PHE A 321 -9.61 -18.49 10.27
N ARG A 322 -10.44 -17.46 10.50
CA ARG A 322 -11.87 -17.51 10.17
C ARG A 322 -12.03 -17.43 8.65
N ARG A 323 -12.41 -18.53 8.01
CA ARG A 323 -12.57 -18.63 6.55
C ARG A 323 -14.05 -18.50 6.20
N ARG A 324 -14.39 -17.56 5.32
CA ARG A 324 -15.77 -17.38 4.82
C ARG A 324 -15.77 -17.26 3.31
N ALA A 325 -16.76 -17.84 2.66
CA ALA A 325 -17.02 -17.63 1.25
C ALA A 325 -18.13 -16.59 1.08
N VAL A 326 -17.93 -15.63 0.18
CA VAL A 326 -18.93 -14.63 -0.19
C VAL A 326 -19.33 -14.90 -1.62
N VAL A 327 -20.54 -15.43 -1.81
CA VAL A 327 -21.05 -15.84 -3.11
C VAL A 327 -21.85 -14.69 -3.72
N ILE A 328 -21.47 -14.26 -4.91
CA ILE A 328 -22.21 -13.25 -5.67
C ILE A 328 -22.77 -13.91 -6.93
N CYS A 329 -24.09 -14.00 -6.97
CA CYS A 329 -24.85 -14.58 -8.06
C CYS A 329 -25.96 -13.60 -8.48
N PRO A 330 -25.68 -12.65 -9.38
CA PRO A 330 -26.72 -11.80 -9.96
C PRO A 330 -27.61 -12.64 -10.89
N THR A 331 -28.75 -12.07 -11.29
CA THR A 331 -29.59 -12.69 -12.32
C THR A 331 -28.85 -12.79 -13.65
N ASP A 332 -29.24 -13.74 -14.50
CA ASP A 332 -28.62 -13.92 -15.82
C ASP A 332 -28.77 -12.68 -16.72
N ALA A 333 -29.90 -11.97 -16.62
CA ALA A 333 -30.13 -10.72 -17.33
C ALA A 333 -29.14 -9.63 -16.89
N GLU A 334 -28.96 -9.43 -15.58
CA GLU A 334 -27.99 -8.48 -15.04
C GLU A 334 -26.56 -8.86 -15.38
N LEU A 335 -26.21 -10.15 -15.30
CA LEU A 335 -24.86 -10.62 -15.64
C LEU A 335 -24.54 -10.32 -17.09
N ARG A 336 -25.45 -10.61 -18.03
CA ARG A 336 -25.30 -10.30 -19.45
C ARG A 336 -25.14 -8.79 -19.69
N ALA A 337 -25.97 -7.98 -19.03
CA ALA A 337 -25.89 -6.52 -19.14
C ALA A 337 -24.53 -5.98 -18.63
N ARG A 338 -24.04 -6.48 -17.49
CA ARG A 338 -22.74 -6.09 -16.92
C ARG A 338 -21.57 -6.57 -17.76
N THR A 339 -21.64 -7.77 -18.33
CA THR A 339 -20.59 -8.28 -19.22
C THR A 339 -20.49 -7.42 -20.47
N ARG A 340 -21.62 -7.10 -21.13
CA ARG A 340 -21.63 -6.20 -22.31
C ARG A 340 -21.02 -4.85 -21.99
N LYS A 341 -21.51 -4.19 -20.94
CA LYS A 341 -20.96 -2.90 -20.49
C LYS A 341 -19.45 -2.95 -20.26
N ARG A 342 -18.95 -4.03 -19.67
CA ARG A 342 -17.51 -4.20 -19.40
C ARG A 342 -16.70 -4.50 -20.67
N THR A 343 -17.27 -5.22 -21.62
CA THR A 343 -16.64 -5.41 -22.94
C THR A 343 -16.56 -4.08 -23.68
N ASP A 344 -17.61 -3.27 -23.63
CA ASP A 344 -17.66 -1.96 -24.29
C ASP A 344 -16.71 -0.95 -23.63
N GLU A 345 -16.67 -0.89 -22.30
CA GLU A 345 -15.86 0.08 -21.53
C GLU A 345 -14.40 -0.34 -21.33
N GLU A 346 -14.14 -1.63 -21.05
CA GLU A 346 -12.80 -2.14 -20.72
C GLU A 346 -12.19 -2.98 -21.83
N GLY A 347 -12.94 -3.31 -22.90
CA GLY A 347 -12.52 -4.23 -23.97
C GLY A 347 -12.20 -5.64 -23.47
N LYS A 348 -12.72 -6.05 -22.31
CA LYS A 348 -12.48 -7.38 -21.73
C LYS A 348 -13.57 -8.34 -22.19
N ASP A 349 -13.31 -9.04 -23.28
CA ASP A 349 -14.18 -10.12 -23.70
C ASP A 349 -13.84 -11.42 -22.94
N VAL A 350 -14.86 -12.07 -22.39
CA VAL A 350 -14.73 -13.38 -21.75
C VAL A 350 -15.56 -14.35 -22.57
N PRO A 351 -14.95 -15.35 -23.22
CA PRO A 351 -15.66 -16.23 -24.12
C PRO A 351 -16.87 -16.91 -23.46
N GLU A 352 -18.00 -16.95 -24.18
CA GLU A 352 -19.25 -17.49 -23.65
C GLU A 352 -19.10 -18.96 -23.23
N HIS A 353 -18.34 -19.77 -23.99
CA HIS A 353 -18.05 -21.16 -23.66
C HIS A 353 -17.35 -21.30 -22.29
N ALA A 354 -16.46 -20.38 -21.91
CA ALA A 354 -15.77 -20.40 -20.62
C ALA A 354 -16.75 -20.08 -19.48
N VAL A 355 -17.69 -19.16 -19.71
CA VAL A 355 -18.75 -18.86 -18.73
C VAL A 355 -19.70 -20.05 -18.58
N LEU A 356 -20.09 -20.68 -19.68
CA LEU A 356 -20.93 -21.87 -19.67
C LEU A 356 -20.25 -23.05 -18.97
N GLU A 357 -18.95 -23.27 -19.19
CA GLU A 357 -18.19 -24.29 -18.46
C GLU A 357 -18.18 -24.01 -16.94
N MET A 358 -18.02 -22.75 -16.55
CA MET A 358 -18.08 -22.33 -15.14
C MET A 358 -19.48 -22.50 -14.52
N LYS A 359 -20.55 -22.37 -15.32
CA LYS A 359 -21.93 -22.63 -14.88
C LYS A 359 -22.24 -24.14 -14.81
N GLY A 360 -21.76 -24.91 -15.78
CA GLY A 360 -22.06 -26.34 -15.94
C GLY A 360 -21.41 -27.23 -14.87
N LYS A 361 -20.25 -26.84 -14.34
CA LYS A 361 -19.68 -27.47 -13.14
C LYS A 361 -20.38 -26.86 -11.93
N LYS A 362 -21.20 -27.65 -11.20
CA LYS A 362 -21.89 -27.23 -9.95
C LYS A 362 -20.97 -26.31 -9.14
N MET A 363 -21.38 -25.07 -8.88
CA MET A 363 -20.66 -24.13 -8.02
C MET A 363 -20.57 -24.73 -6.61
N GLY A 364 -19.54 -25.55 -6.37
CA GLY A 364 -19.31 -26.20 -5.10
C GLY A 364 -18.69 -25.19 -4.13
N ILE A 365 -19.36 -24.96 -3.00
CA ILE A 365 -18.80 -24.22 -1.88
C ILE A 365 -17.99 -25.22 -1.04
N PHE A 366 -16.74 -24.89 -0.69
CA PHE A 366 -15.98 -25.71 0.23
C PHE A 366 -16.67 -25.77 1.60
N GLY A 367 -17.10 -26.96 2.03
CA GLY A 367 -17.67 -27.20 3.36
C GLY A 367 -19.18 -27.40 3.41
N VAL A 368 -19.83 -27.68 2.29
CA VAL A 368 -21.07 -28.48 2.27
C VAL A 368 -20.70 -29.93 2.03
#